data_AF-A0A4Y2HJR9-F1
#
_entry.id   AF-A0A4Y2HJR9-F1
#
_cell.length_a   1.000
_cell.length_b   1.000
_cell.length_c   1.000
_cell.angle_alpha   90.00
_cell.angle_beta   90.00
_cell.angle_gamma   90.00
#
_symmetry.space_group_name_H-M   'P 1'
#
loop_
_entity.id
_entity.type
_entity.pdbx_description
1 polymer ?
#
loop_
_entity_poly.entity_id
_entity_poly.type
_entity_poly.pdbx_seq_one_letter_code
_entity_poly.pdbx_strand_id
1 'polypeptide(L)'
;MSLETPRLFVPKALRQVVFENLHFDSHPGISETTDIISKRFFCPGMRKGIKNRVCASDKCQRAKVVKHTKAPLSTFAPPDARFAQIHIVYTGLFLPSNGYKYCLTIIDCIPGGLKYFLQ
;
A
#
# COMPACT_ATOMS: atom_id res chain seq x y z
N MET A 1 9.26 30.46 18.24
CA MET A 1 8.51 30.31 19.49
C MET A 1 9.15 29.19 20.31
N SER A 2 9.87 29.54 21.36
CA SER A 2 10.37 28.57 22.35
C SER A 2 9.17 28.02 23.10
N LEU A 3 9.05 26.70 23.18
CA LEU A 3 8.08 26.08 24.09
C LEU A 3 8.45 26.51 25.51
N GLU A 4 7.48 27.03 26.28
CA GLU A 4 7.66 27.52 27.66
C GLU A 4 8.05 26.41 28.67
N THR A 5 8.14 25.16 28.21
CA THR A 5 8.50 23.99 29.02
C THR A 5 9.86 23.42 28.61
N PRO A 6 10.77 23.17 29.58
CA PRO A 6 12.05 22.53 29.30
C PRO A 6 11.84 21.09 28.82
N ARG A 7 12.59 20.67 27.80
CA ARG A 7 12.55 19.30 27.27
C ARG A 7 13.52 18.40 28.02
N LEU A 8 13.06 17.21 28.40
CA LEU A 8 13.88 16.24 29.13
C LEU A 8 14.86 15.54 28.19
N PHE A 9 16.14 15.50 28.57
CA PHE A 9 17.13 14.71 27.85
C PHE A 9 16.90 13.21 28.06
N VAL A 10 16.92 12.42 26.99
CA VAL A 10 16.71 10.96 27.04
C VAL A 10 18.03 10.20 26.85
N PRO A 11 18.55 9.54 27.91
CA PRO A 11 19.68 8.62 27.83
C PRO A 11 19.42 7.51 26.81
N LYS A 12 20.49 7.01 26.17
CA LYS A 12 20.39 6.03 25.08
C LYS A 12 19.59 4.78 25.46
N ALA A 13 19.74 4.30 26.70
CA ALA A 13 19.03 3.14 27.24
C ALA A 13 17.49 3.32 27.28
N LEU A 14 17.01 4.55 27.53
CA LEU A 14 15.57 4.83 27.69
C LEU A 14 14.87 5.20 26.39
N ARG A 15 15.63 5.44 25.30
CA ARG A 15 15.05 5.88 24.02
C ARG A 15 14.06 4.87 23.45
N GLN A 16 14.28 3.56 23.65
CA GLN A 16 13.34 2.51 23.21
C GLN A 16 12.02 2.63 23.96
N VAL A 17 12.07 2.60 25.29
CA VAL A 17 10.89 2.69 26.15
C VAL A 17 10.04 3.93 25.85
N VAL A 18 10.67 5.10 25.69
CA VAL A 18 9.95 6.34 25.33
C VAL A 18 9.24 6.23 23.99
N PHE A 19 9.88 5.63 22.98
CA PHE A 19 9.26 5.43 21.68
C PHE A 19 8.10 4.45 21.74
N GLU A 20 8.29 3.31 22.40
CA GLU A 20 7.27 2.26 22.47
C GLU A 20 6.00 2.79 23.15
N ASN A 21 6.14 3.44 24.31
CA ASN A 21 5.00 4.02 25.02
C ASN A 21 4.22 5.01 24.15
N LEU A 22 4.91 5.90 23.41
CA LEU A 22 4.24 6.96 22.65
C LEU A 22 3.78 6.53 21.25
N HIS A 23 4.42 5.50 20.68
CA HIS A 23 4.07 4.99 19.35
C HIS A 23 2.96 3.93 19.41
N PHE A 24 2.94 3.06 20.42
CA PHE A 24 1.97 1.96 20.48
C PHE A 24 0.56 2.39 20.90
N ASP A 25 0.39 3.56 21.52
CA ASP A 25 -0.92 4.08 21.93
C ASP A 25 -1.87 4.28 20.73
N SER A 26 -1.35 4.73 19.58
CA SER A 26 -2.18 5.05 18.41
C SER A 26 -1.54 4.72 17.06
N HIS A 27 -0.35 4.10 17.06
CA HIS A 27 0.45 3.85 15.85
C HIS A 27 0.60 5.07 14.92
N PRO A 28 0.97 6.26 15.44
CA PRO A 28 1.06 7.46 14.63
C PRO A 28 2.17 7.35 13.58
N GLY A 29 2.02 8.12 12.50
CA GLY A 29 3.03 8.19 11.44
C GLY A 29 4.34 8.83 11.92
N ILE A 30 5.36 8.84 11.05
CA ILE A 30 6.70 9.37 11.37
C ILE A 30 6.63 10.83 11.85
N SER A 31 5.86 11.67 11.15
CA SER A 31 5.74 13.11 11.47
C SER A 31 5.14 13.31 12.87
N GLU A 32 4.05 12.59 13.15
CA GLU A 32 3.28 12.75 14.37
C GLU A 32 3.96 12.11 15.57
N THR A 33 4.59 10.95 15.40
CA THR A 33 5.48 10.37 16.41
C THR A 33 6.64 11.32 16.75
N THR A 34 7.19 12.00 15.73
CA THR A 34 8.25 13.01 15.94
C THR A 34 7.72 14.19 16.73
N ASP A 35 6.54 14.70 16.39
CA ASP A 35 5.93 15.84 17.07
C ASP A 35 5.65 15.52 18.55
N ILE A 36 4.98 14.40 18.83
CA ILE A 36 4.62 13.96 20.20
C ILE A 36 5.87 13.79 21.07
N ILE A 37 6.91 13.11 20.56
CA ILE A 37 8.15 12.91 21.32
C ILE A 37 8.90 14.23 21.50
N SER A 38 8.99 15.06 20.45
CA SER A 38 9.77 16.31 20.48
C SER A 38 9.18 17.42 21.34
N LYS A 39 7.90 17.32 21.70
CA LYS A 39 7.23 18.21 22.66
C LYS A 39 7.75 18.04 24.09
N ARG A 40 8.09 16.82 24.50
CA ARG A 40 8.47 16.49 25.90
C ARG A 40 9.93 16.10 26.07
N PHE A 41 10.53 15.55 25.02
CA PHE A 41 11.84 14.92 25.09
C PHE A 41 12.82 15.48 24.06
N PHE A 42 14.10 15.36 24.38
CA PHE A 42 15.21 15.68 23.49
C PHE A 42 16.26 14.57 23.52
N CYS A 43 16.74 14.16 22.34
CA CYS A 43 17.97 13.41 22.21
C CYS A 43 18.67 13.70 20.86
N PRO A 44 20.01 13.59 20.80
CA PRO A 44 20.73 13.70 19.54
C PRO A 44 20.27 12.63 18.53
N GLY A 45 19.99 13.06 17.30
CA GLY A 45 19.55 12.16 16.22
C GLY A 45 18.10 11.65 16.34
N MET A 46 17.28 12.24 17.22
CA MET A 46 15.91 11.80 17.52
C MET A 46 15.05 11.56 16.28
N ARG A 47 15.00 12.52 15.34
CA ARG A 47 14.19 12.40 14.11
C ARG A 47 14.57 11.18 13.27
N LYS A 48 15.89 10.92 13.12
CA LYS A 48 16.41 9.76 12.39
C LYS A 48 16.07 8.46 13.13
N GLY A 49 16.23 8.44 14.46
CA GLY A 49 15.87 7.29 15.29
C GLY A 49 14.38 6.93 15.21
N ILE A 50 13.50 7.93 15.32
CA ILE A 50 12.05 7.76 15.21
C ILE A 50 11.68 7.26 13.82
N LYS A 51 12.18 7.90 12.75
CA LYS A 51 11.93 7.46 11.37
C LYS A 51 12.28 6.00 11.18
N ASN A 52 13.48 5.58 11.59
CA ASN A 52 13.93 4.20 11.41
C ASN A 52 13.03 3.20 12.15
N ARG A 53 12.57 3.53 13.36
CA ARG A 53 11.71 2.65 14.15
C ARG A 53 10.29 2.55 13.64
N VAL A 54 9.66 3.67 13.28
CA VAL A 54 8.33 3.65 12.65
C VAL A 54 8.40 2.90 11.32
N CYS A 55 9.44 3.14 10.51
CA CYS A 55 9.66 2.41 9.28
C CYS A 55 9.95 0.92 9.49
N ALA A 56 10.50 0.49 10.63
CA ALA A 56 10.74 -0.92 10.95
C ALA A 56 9.56 -1.62 11.65
N SER A 57 8.50 -0.87 11.99
CA SER A 57 7.31 -1.42 12.66
C SER A 57 6.45 -2.19 11.66
N ASP A 58 6.46 -3.50 11.79
CA ASP A 58 5.71 -4.46 10.96
C ASP A 58 4.18 -4.20 10.97
N LYS A 59 3.61 -3.84 12.14
CA LYS A 59 2.21 -3.43 12.25
C LYS A 59 1.90 -2.19 11.39
N CYS A 60 2.76 -1.17 11.45
CA CYS A 60 2.57 0.06 10.69
C CYS A 60 2.81 -0.13 9.19
N GLN A 61 3.80 -0.97 8.81
CA GLN A 61 4.06 -1.31 7.41
C GLN A 61 2.87 -2.01 6.76
N ARG A 62 2.24 -2.97 7.45
CA ARG A 62 1.07 -3.69 6.93
C ARG A 62 -0.18 -2.82 6.85
N ALA A 63 -0.41 -1.98 7.86
CA ALA A 63 -1.62 -1.15 7.93
C ALA A 63 -1.59 0.03 6.94
N LYS A 64 -0.40 0.57 6.63
CA LYS A 64 -0.25 1.75 5.79
C LYS A 64 0.51 1.45 4.51
N VAL A 65 -0.20 1.37 3.40
CA VAL A 65 0.41 1.35 2.07
C VAL A 65 0.94 2.75 1.74
N VAL A 66 2.26 2.93 1.85
CA VAL A 66 2.93 4.20 1.51
C VAL A 66 3.43 4.22 0.07
N LYS A 67 3.73 3.05 -0.50
CA LYS A 67 4.27 2.90 -1.86
C LYS A 67 3.58 1.75 -2.56
N HIS A 68 3.02 2.01 -3.73
CA HIS A 68 2.58 0.97 -4.65
C HIS A 68 3.76 0.59 -5.56
N THR A 69 4.18 -0.66 -5.50
CA THR A 69 5.11 -1.21 -6.49
C THR A 69 4.30 -1.50 -7.76
N LYS A 70 4.55 -0.73 -8.82
CA LYS A 70 4.00 -1.02 -10.15
C LYS A 70 5.02 -1.89 -10.89
N ALA A 71 4.64 -3.11 -11.24
CA ALA A 71 5.42 -3.89 -12.18
C ALA A 71 5.44 -3.19 -13.55
N PRO A 72 6.54 -3.25 -14.31
CA PRO A 72 6.54 -2.84 -15.69
C PRO A 72 5.43 -3.58 -16.46
N LEU A 73 4.76 -2.88 -17.37
CA LEU A 73 3.84 -3.55 -18.29
C LEU A 73 4.66 -4.47 -19.20
N SER A 74 4.27 -5.74 -19.26
CA SER A 74 4.81 -6.67 -20.24
C SER A 74 4.04 -6.52 -21.54
N THR A 75 4.75 -6.43 -22.66
CA THR A 75 4.14 -6.44 -23.99
C THR A 75 4.10 -7.88 -24.49
N PHE A 76 2.92 -8.36 -24.86
CA PHE A 76 2.77 -9.63 -25.56
C PHE A 76 2.95 -9.41 -27.06
N ALA A 77 3.70 -10.29 -27.73
CA ALA A 77 3.71 -10.32 -29.19
C ALA A 77 2.30 -10.75 -29.66
N PRO A 78 1.73 -10.10 -30.68
CA PRO A 78 0.47 -10.55 -31.24
C PRO A 78 0.65 -11.95 -31.84
N PRO A 79 -0.34 -12.85 -31.71
CA PRO A 79 -0.30 -14.15 -32.38
C PRO A 79 -0.26 -13.98 -33.89
N ASP A 80 0.43 -14.88 -34.57
CA ASP A 80 0.61 -14.92 -36.04
C ASP A 80 -0.46 -15.74 -36.76
N ALA A 81 -1.24 -16.53 -36.01
CA ALA A 81 -2.34 -17.35 -36.51
C ALA A 81 -3.62 -17.15 -35.69
N ARG A 82 -4.77 -17.34 -36.36
CA ARG A 82 -6.09 -17.34 -35.70
C ARG A 82 -6.13 -18.42 -34.63
N PHE A 83 -6.77 -18.14 -33.50
CA PHE A 83 -6.93 -19.07 -32.38
C PHE A 83 -5.63 -19.51 -31.69
N ALA A 84 -4.47 -18.95 -32.04
CA ALA A 84 -3.20 -19.26 -31.36
C ALA A 84 -3.18 -18.72 -29.92
N GLN A 85 -3.94 -17.65 -29.64
CA GLN A 85 -4.14 -17.12 -28.30
C GLN A 85 -5.58 -16.63 -28.15
N ILE A 86 -6.29 -17.17 -27.14
CA ILE A 86 -7.68 -16.83 -26.84
C ILE A 86 -7.76 -16.30 -25.41
N HIS A 87 -8.37 -15.14 -25.22
CA HIS A 87 -8.72 -14.61 -23.90
C HIS A 87 -10.17 -14.94 -23.59
N ILE A 88 -10.40 -15.63 -22.47
CA ILE A 88 -11.72 -15.99 -21.97
C ILE A 88 -11.94 -15.23 -20.67
N VAL A 89 -12.99 -14.41 -20.61
CA VAL A 89 -13.27 -13.54 -19.46
C VAL A 89 -14.73 -13.67 -19.05
N TYR A 90 -14.98 -13.96 -17.78
CA TYR A 90 -16.31 -13.81 -17.19
C TYR A 90 -16.50 -12.38 -16.71
N THR A 91 -17.55 -11.74 -17.19
CA THR A 91 -18.03 -10.45 -16.69
C THR A 91 -19.37 -10.68 -15.98
N GLY A 92 -19.63 -10.02 -14.85
CA GLY A 92 -20.80 -10.32 -14.02
C GLY A 92 -21.35 -9.11 -13.27
N LEU A 93 -22.43 -9.37 -12.52
CA LEU A 93 -23.25 -8.39 -11.78
C LEU A 93 -24.16 -7.52 -12.65
N PHE A 94 -24.63 -8.06 -13.77
CA PHE A 94 -25.66 -7.41 -14.58
C PHE A 94 -27.06 -7.64 -14.01
N LEU A 95 -28.00 -6.77 -14.38
CA LEU A 95 -29.42 -7.06 -14.20
C LEU A 95 -29.74 -8.38 -14.93
N PRO A 96 -30.54 -9.29 -14.32
CA PRO A 96 -30.83 -10.56 -14.95
C PRO A 96 -31.47 -10.36 -16.32
N SER A 97 -30.91 -11.01 -17.34
CA SER A 97 -31.51 -11.11 -18.66
C SER A 97 -31.70 -12.59 -18.96
N ASN A 98 -32.95 -13.01 -19.20
CA ASN A 98 -33.36 -14.42 -19.31
C ASN A 98 -32.87 -15.34 -18.17
N GLY A 99 -32.73 -14.81 -16.95
CA GLY A 99 -32.26 -15.56 -15.78
C GLY A 99 -30.74 -15.63 -15.62
N TYR A 100 -29.97 -15.10 -16.58
CA TYR A 100 -28.51 -15.06 -16.54
C TYR A 100 -27.98 -13.74 -15.96
N LYS A 101 -26.90 -13.80 -15.18
CA LYS A 101 -26.26 -12.64 -14.49
C LYS A 101 -24.81 -12.39 -14.91
N TYR A 102 -24.27 -13.27 -15.74
CA TYR A 102 -22.89 -13.27 -16.17
C TYR A 102 -22.88 -13.28 -17.70
N CYS A 103 -21.78 -12.78 -18.27
CA CYS A 103 -21.50 -12.84 -19.68
C CYS A 103 -20.07 -13.35 -19.86
N LEU A 104 -19.93 -14.44 -20.61
CA LEU A 104 -18.66 -15.00 -21.05
C LEU A 104 -18.23 -14.29 -22.32
N THR A 105 -17.09 -13.59 -22.26
CA THR A 105 -16.45 -12.98 -23.42
C THR A 105 -15.31 -13.86 -23.88
N ILE A 106 -15.29 -14.22 -25.16
CA ILE A 106 -14.21 -14.97 -25.80
C ILE A 106 -13.61 -14.10 -26.89
N ILE A 107 -12.31 -13.86 -26.82
CA ILE A 107 -11.57 -12.96 -27.73
C ILE A 107 -10.42 -13.73 -28.36
N ASP A 108 -10.41 -13.81 -29.70
CA ASP A 108 -9.22 -14.22 -30.45
C ASP A 108 -8.23 -13.04 -30.48
N CYS A 109 -7.01 -13.24 -29.97
CA CYS A 109 -6.06 -12.14 -29.72
C CYS A 109 -5.28 -11.69 -30.97
N ILE A 110 -5.51 -12.32 -32.12
CA ILE A 110 -4.96 -11.84 -33.39
C ILE A 110 -5.54 -10.46 -33.75
N PRO A 111 -4.76 -9.56 -34.38
CA PRO A 111 -5.30 -8.29 -34.88
C PRO A 111 -6.52 -8.51 -35.80
N GLY A 112 -7.64 -7.84 -35.49
CA GLY A 112 -8.92 -8.03 -36.21
C GLY A 112 -9.66 -9.33 -35.85
N GLY A 113 -9.27 -10.00 -34.77
CA GLY A 113 -9.93 -11.19 -34.23
C GLY A 113 -11.37 -10.95 -33.79
N LEU A 114 -12.17 -12.02 -33.84
CA LEU A 114 -13.59 -12.01 -33.48
C LEU A 114 -13.77 -11.96 -31.96
N LYS A 115 -14.82 -11.26 -31.53
CA LYS A 115 -15.26 -11.19 -30.14
C LYS A 115 -16.63 -11.84 -30.03
N TYR A 116 -16.73 -12.85 -29.18
CA TYR A 116 -17.98 -13.56 -28.92
C TYR A 116 -18.46 -13.27 -27.51
N PHE A 117 -19.76 -13.06 -27.36
CA PHE A 117 -20.43 -12.84 -26.08
C PHE A 117 -21.49 -13.93 -25.89
N LEU A 118 -21.44 -14.61 -24.75
CA LEU A 118 -22.42 -15.63 -24.36
C LEU A 118 -22.98 -15.24 -23.00
N GLN A 119 -24.31 -15.23 -22.86
CA GLN A 119 -25.02 -14.84 -21.64
C GLN A 119 -25.62 -16.06 -20.96
#